data_AF-K6ZXG8-F1
#
_entry.id   AF-K6ZXG8-F1
#
_cell.length_a   1.000
_cell.length_b   1.000
_cell.length_c   1.000
_cell.angle_alpha   90.00
_cell.angle_beta   90.00
_cell.angle_gamma   90.00
#
_symmetry.space_group_name_H-M   'P 1'
#
loop_
_entity.id
_entity.type
_entity.pdbx_description
1 polymer ?
#
loop_
_entity_poly.entity_id
_entity_poly.type
_entity_poly.pdbx_seq_one_letter_code
_entity_poly.pdbx_strand_id
1 'polypeptide(L)'
;MKIKKSVIKVAIAMAGVISLSGCFDSDNDKAATDVAVAPAPVNEAPIATSVELTTQTEVAITDQLSGSDPEGQALTFELSSEPQSGSLTIDEDGMFTYQPFNEVTGSDAFTYVVTDVGGLEASATVNITIEVLQLSFFNYSRQAFTAPQSDKPLSLNGRELAQDSNDQSDYQDLLDGN
;
A
#
# COMPACT_ATOMS: atom_id res chain seq x y z
N MET A 1 -31.53 -23.35 65.18
CA MET A 1 -31.92 -22.62 63.96
C MET A 1 -30.71 -22.62 63.01
N LYS A 2 -30.75 -23.34 61.88
CA LYS A 2 -29.63 -23.36 60.90
C LYS A 2 -29.92 -22.33 59.80
N ILE A 3 -29.12 -21.27 59.73
CA ILE A 3 -29.19 -20.27 58.66
C ILE A 3 -28.60 -20.91 57.40
N LYS A 4 -29.42 -21.20 56.38
CA LYS A 4 -28.92 -21.61 55.07
C LYS A 4 -28.36 -20.37 54.37
N LYS A 5 -27.04 -20.29 54.20
CA LYS A 5 -26.43 -19.32 53.30
C LYS A 5 -26.73 -19.75 51.86
N SER A 6 -27.65 -19.07 51.19
CA SER A 6 -27.81 -19.20 49.73
C SER A 6 -26.64 -18.49 49.06
N VAL A 7 -25.80 -19.26 48.37
CA VAL A 7 -24.80 -18.72 47.46
C VAL A 7 -25.47 -18.60 46.10
N ILE A 8 -25.69 -17.37 45.62
CA ILE A 8 -26.21 -17.11 44.28
C ILE A 8 -25.07 -17.41 43.30
N LYS A 9 -25.23 -18.46 42.48
CA LYS A 9 -24.32 -18.76 41.37
C LYS A 9 -24.77 -17.93 40.16
N VAL A 10 -24.02 -16.89 39.84
CA VAL A 10 -24.22 -16.10 38.62
C VAL A 10 -23.61 -16.87 37.46
N ALA A 11 -24.44 -17.31 36.51
CA ALA A 11 -23.98 -17.84 35.23
C ALA A 11 -23.80 -16.68 34.25
N ILE A 12 -22.61 -16.55 33.67
CA ILE A 12 -22.29 -15.53 32.66
C ILE A 12 -22.91 -15.99 31.34
N ALA A 13 -23.89 -15.24 30.84
CA ALA A 13 -24.36 -15.33 29.46
C ALA A 13 -24.37 -13.92 28.86
N MET A 14 -23.94 -13.81 27.61
CA MET A 14 -23.80 -12.56 26.89
C MET A 14 -25.14 -11.82 26.73
N ALA A 15 -25.04 -10.48 26.69
CA ALA A 15 -26.09 -9.52 26.35
C ALA A 15 -27.41 -9.65 27.15
N GLY A 16 -27.38 -9.27 28.42
CA GLY A 16 -28.60 -9.09 29.21
C GLY A 16 -28.35 -8.34 30.50
N VAL A 17 -29.24 -7.41 30.85
CA VAL A 17 -29.25 -6.72 32.15
C VAL A 17 -29.49 -7.77 33.24
N ILE A 18 -28.60 -7.83 34.25
CA ILE A 18 -28.75 -8.74 35.39
C ILE A 18 -29.44 -7.97 36.51
N SER A 19 -30.72 -8.26 36.77
CA SER A 19 -31.41 -7.80 37.99
C SER A 19 -31.10 -8.77 39.13
N LEU A 20 -30.42 -8.29 40.17
CA LEU A 20 -30.12 -9.07 41.37
C LEU A 20 -31.07 -8.68 42.51
N SER A 21 -32.19 -9.40 42.67
CA SER A 21 -33.09 -9.20 43.81
C SER A 21 -32.57 -9.94 45.05
N GLY A 22 -32.16 -9.19 46.09
CA GLY A 22 -31.64 -9.71 47.35
C GLY A 22 -32.66 -9.67 48.51
N CYS A 23 -32.70 -10.79 49.24
CA CYS A 23 -33.35 -11.14 50.53
C CYS A 23 -34.75 -10.60 50.89
N PHE A 24 -35.73 -11.50 50.79
CA PHE A 24 -37.04 -11.39 51.45
C PHE A 24 -36.89 -11.69 52.96
N ASP A 25 -37.14 -10.70 53.82
CA ASP A 25 -37.53 -10.93 55.23
C ASP A 25 -39.03 -11.29 55.28
N SER A 26 -39.46 -11.92 56.38
CA SER A 26 -40.80 -12.50 56.58
C SER A 26 -41.95 -11.48 56.52
N ASP A 27 -41.63 -10.18 56.44
CA ASP A 27 -42.55 -9.05 56.39
C ASP A 27 -42.42 -8.20 55.11
N ASN A 28 -41.54 -8.57 54.16
CA ASN A 28 -41.43 -7.93 52.84
C ASN A 28 -41.21 -6.39 52.88
N ASP A 29 -40.54 -5.86 53.92
CA ASP A 29 -40.28 -4.41 54.14
C ASP A 29 -38.81 -4.00 53.90
N LYS A 30 -38.21 -4.50 52.83
CA LYS A 30 -36.98 -3.90 52.29
C LYS A 30 -37.22 -3.65 50.81
N ALA A 31 -37.27 -2.37 50.44
CA ALA A 31 -37.26 -1.96 49.05
C ALA A 31 -36.05 -2.62 48.37
N ALA A 32 -36.31 -3.60 47.51
CA ALA A 32 -35.28 -4.18 46.68
C ALA A 32 -34.68 -3.02 45.87
N THR A 33 -33.43 -2.70 46.15
CA THR A 33 -32.69 -1.74 45.33
C THR A 33 -32.24 -2.52 44.11
N ASP A 34 -32.92 -2.32 42.98
CA ASP A 34 -32.55 -2.99 41.74
C ASP A 34 -31.20 -2.41 41.28
N VAL A 35 -30.15 -3.21 41.38
CA VAL A 35 -28.83 -2.83 40.87
C VAL A 35 -28.82 -3.18 39.39
N ALA A 36 -29.07 -2.18 38.55
CA ALA A 36 -28.91 -2.33 37.11
C ALA A 36 -27.42 -2.32 36.77
N VAL A 37 -26.89 -3.47 36.34
CA VAL A 37 -25.59 -3.56 35.67
C VAL A 37 -25.84 -3.34 34.18
N ALA A 38 -25.34 -2.23 33.62
CA ALA A 38 -25.33 -2.05 32.18
C ALA A 38 -24.36 -3.07 31.54
N PRO A 39 -24.70 -3.70 30.41
CA PRO A 39 -23.75 -4.52 29.68
C PRO A 39 -22.54 -3.66 29.26
N ALA A 40 -21.34 -4.25 29.31
CA ALA A 40 -20.16 -3.61 28.75
C ALA A 40 -20.34 -3.42 27.22
N PRO A 41 -19.76 -2.37 26.62
CA PRO A 41 -19.73 -2.24 25.17
C PRO A 41 -19.06 -3.48 24.55
N VAL A 42 -19.62 -3.95 23.45
CA VAL A 42 -19.04 -5.06 22.67
C VAL A 42 -18.02 -4.45 21.73
N ASN A 43 -16.82 -5.02 21.68
CA ASN A 43 -15.77 -4.61 20.76
C ASN A 43 -16.22 -4.79 19.31
N GLU A 44 -16.11 -3.74 18.50
CA GLU A 44 -16.36 -3.76 17.06
C GLU A 44 -15.06 -3.99 16.27
N ALA A 45 -15.19 -4.52 15.05
CA ALA A 45 -14.03 -4.78 14.21
C ALA A 45 -13.46 -3.47 13.62
N PRO A 46 -12.15 -3.43 13.32
CA PRO A 46 -11.55 -2.26 12.68
C PRO A 46 -12.04 -2.07 11.24
N ILE A 47 -11.71 -0.93 10.66
CA ILE A 47 -11.96 -0.59 9.26
C ILE A 47 -10.61 -0.38 8.58
N ALA A 48 -10.32 -1.16 7.53
CA ALA A 48 -9.14 -1.05 6.70
C ALA A 48 -9.39 -0.16 5.46
N THR A 49 -8.38 0.58 4.98
CA THR A 49 -8.53 1.54 3.87
C THR A 49 -7.81 1.08 2.61
N SER A 50 -8.52 0.91 1.50
CA SER A 50 -7.86 0.61 0.22
C SER A 50 -7.10 1.83 -0.32
N VAL A 51 -5.97 1.59 -0.98
CA VAL A 51 -5.08 2.64 -1.49
C VAL A 51 -4.80 2.41 -2.98
N GLU A 52 -4.73 3.50 -3.74
CA GLU A 52 -4.32 3.50 -5.15
C GLU A 52 -2.98 4.23 -5.26
N LEU A 53 -1.99 3.59 -5.85
CA LEU A 53 -0.63 4.12 -5.99
C LEU A 53 -0.18 4.07 -7.45
N THR A 54 0.71 5.00 -7.82
CA THR A 54 1.42 4.98 -9.09
C THR A 54 2.91 5.11 -8.84
N THR A 55 3.71 4.26 -9.48
CA THR A 55 5.17 4.39 -9.52
C THR A 55 5.68 4.15 -10.94
N GLN A 56 6.98 4.35 -11.14
CA GLN A 56 7.68 3.97 -12.36
C GLN A 56 8.47 2.69 -12.14
N THR A 57 8.82 2.00 -13.22
CA THR A 57 9.76 0.86 -13.22
C THR A 57 11.00 1.20 -12.40
N GLU A 58 11.43 0.29 -11.54
CA GLU A 58 12.63 0.40 -10.69
C GLU A 58 12.58 1.51 -9.62
N VAL A 59 11.42 2.18 -9.42
CA VAL A 59 11.25 3.21 -8.38
C VAL A 59 10.45 2.64 -7.22
N ALA A 60 11.10 2.51 -6.05
CA ALA A 60 10.43 2.10 -4.83
C ALA A 60 9.44 3.15 -4.33
N ILE A 61 8.34 2.68 -3.74
CA ILE A 61 7.42 3.49 -2.95
C ILE A 61 7.60 3.10 -1.49
N THR A 62 7.73 4.09 -0.61
CA THR A 62 7.56 3.92 0.83
C THR A 62 6.38 4.78 1.26
N ASP A 63 5.39 4.17 1.91
CA ASP A 63 4.17 4.85 2.34
C ASP A 63 3.60 4.17 3.60
N GLN A 64 2.52 4.74 4.13
CA GLN A 64 1.89 4.33 5.39
C GLN A 64 0.46 3.85 5.14
N LEU A 65 0.15 2.62 5.56
CA LEU A 65 -1.22 2.13 5.58
C LEU A 65 -2.01 2.80 6.71
N SER A 66 -3.33 2.93 6.50
CA SER A 66 -4.22 3.55 7.47
C SER A 66 -5.49 2.74 7.67
N GLY A 67 -5.99 2.72 8.91
CA GLY A 67 -7.27 2.18 9.29
C GLY A 67 -7.87 2.98 10.45
N SER A 68 -9.09 2.64 10.83
CA SER A 68 -9.75 3.23 11.99
C SER A 68 -10.49 2.15 12.77
N ASP A 69 -10.45 2.24 14.09
CA ASP A 69 -11.24 1.41 14.99
C ASP A 69 -12.41 2.23 15.57
N PRO A 70 -13.64 1.70 15.64
CA PRO A 70 -14.78 2.44 16.20
C PRO A 70 -14.57 2.89 17.66
N GLU A 71 -13.84 2.10 18.43
CA GLU A 71 -13.47 2.38 19.83
C GLU A 71 -12.15 3.15 19.95
N GLY A 72 -11.47 3.41 18.83
CA GLY A 72 -10.18 4.11 18.79
C GLY A 72 -9.02 3.28 19.33
N GLN A 73 -9.13 1.95 19.28
CA GLN A 73 -8.05 1.05 19.68
C GLN A 73 -6.86 1.12 18.72
N ALA A 74 -5.70 0.72 19.24
CA ALA A 74 -4.51 0.58 18.43
C ALA A 74 -4.69 -0.54 17.39
N LEU A 75 -4.07 -0.35 16.23
CA LEU A 75 -4.15 -1.24 15.08
C LEU A 75 -2.76 -1.76 14.73
N THR A 76 -2.69 -3.04 14.38
CA THR A 76 -1.50 -3.66 13.79
C THR A 76 -1.78 -4.06 12.34
N PHE A 77 -0.76 -4.03 11.50
CA PHE A 77 -0.89 -4.30 10.08
C PHE A 77 -0.01 -5.49 9.67
N GLU A 78 -0.57 -6.40 8.88
CA GLU A 78 0.14 -7.56 8.36
C GLU A 78 -0.19 -7.83 6.90
N LEU A 79 0.76 -8.41 6.18
CA LEU A 79 0.57 -8.79 4.79
C LEU A 79 -0.28 -10.06 4.67
N SER A 80 -1.36 -9.99 3.90
CA SER A 80 -2.22 -11.15 3.62
C SER A 80 -1.96 -11.78 2.24
N SER A 81 -1.53 -10.99 1.25
CA SER A 81 -1.13 -11.51 -0.06
C SER A 81 -0.02 -10.67 -0.68
N GLU A 82 1.01 -11.33 -1.21
CA GLU A 82 2.12 -10.68 -1.90
C GLU A 82 1.71 -10.09 -3.27
N PRO A 83 2.31 -8.95 -3.68
CA PRO A 83 2.25 -8.50 -5.07
C PRO A 83 2.94 -9.49 -6.01
N GLN A 84 2.60 -9.44 -7.29
CA GLN A 84 3.16 -10.33 -8.32
C GLN A 84 4.26 -9.67 -9.16
N SER A 85 4.26 -8.35 -9.25
CA SER A 85 5.16 -7.56 -10.11
C SER A 85 6.21 -6.78 -9.33
N GLY A 86 6.35 -7.04 -8.04
CA GLY A 86 7.36 -6.45 -7.18
C GLY A 86 7.55 -7.24 -5.87
N SER A 87 8.46 -6.76 -5.04
CA SER A 87 8.61 -7.24 -3.66
C SER A 87 8.07 -6.21 -2.68
N LEU A 88 7.53 -6.68 -1.56
CA LEU A 88 6.94 -5.85 -0.52
C LEU A 88 7.51 -6.21 0.86
N THR A 89 7.71 -5.19 1.69
CA THR A 89 7.94 -5.34 3.13
C THR A 89 6.96 -4.44 3.87
N ILE A 90 6.35 -4.95 4.94
CA ILE A 90 5.43 -4.20 5.82
C ILE A 90 5.87 -4.37 7.27
N ASP A 91 5.83 -3.29 8.03
CA ASP A 91 6.04 -3.25 9.47
C ASP A 91 4.68 -3.27 10.20
N GLU A 92 4.66 -3.69 11.47
CA GLU A 92 3.43 -3.82 12.27
C GLU A 92 2.68 -2.48 12.45
N ASP A 93 3.37 -1.35 12.33
CA ASP A 93 2.77 0.00 12.39
C ASP A 93 2.13 0.45 11.07
N GLY A 94 2.23 -0.37 10.02
CA GLY A 94 1.67 -0.13 8.69
C GLY A 94 2.61 0.61 7.73
N MET A 95 3.83 0.94 8.13
CA MET A 95 4.86 1.42 7.20
C MET A 95 5.20 0.29 6.22
N PHE A 96 5.22 0.57 4.93
CA PHE A 96 5.59 -0.43 3.93
C PHE A 96 6.50 0.13 2.86
N THR A 97 7.25 -0.76 2.21
CA THR A 97 8.04 -0.45 1.02
C THR A 97 7.73 -1.44 -0.08
N TYR A 98 7.30 -0.92 -1.23
CA TYR A 98 7.07 -1.68 -2.46
C TYR A 98 8.17 -1.36 -3.48
N GLN A 99 8.78 -2.39 -4.05
CA GLN A 99 9.78 -2.27 -5.11
C GLN A 99 9.31 -3.05 -6.35
N PRO A 100 8.94 -2.37 -7.46
CA PRO A 100 8.69 -3.04 -8.73
C PRO A 100 9.90 -3.85 -9.18
N PHE A 101 9.67 -5.01 -9.79
CA PHE A 101 10.72 -5.72 -10.51
C PHE A 101 11.15 -4.94 -11.77
N ASN A 102 12.37 -5.18 -12.21
CA ASN A 102 12.95 -4.48 -13.36
C ASN A 102 12.11 -4.72 -14.63
N GLU A 103 11.94 -3.67 -15.42
CA GLU A 103 11.27 -3.71 -16.74
C GLU A 103 9.78 -4.15 -16.70
N VAL A 104 9.15 -4.27 -15.53
CA VAL A 104 7.71 -4.60 -15.41
C VAL A 104 6.84 -3.35 -15.45
N THR A 105 5.77 -3.39 -16.24
CA THR A 105 4.77 -2.33 -16.31
C THR A 105 3.36 -2.92 -16.21
N GLY A 106 2.38 -2.08 -15.89
CA GLY A 106 0.99 -2.49 -15.75
C GLY A 106 0.50 -2.43 -14.31
N SER A 107 -0.49 -3.25 -13.97
CA SER A 107 -1.11 -3.25 -12.65
C SER A 107 -0.52 -4.34 -11.76
N ASP A 108 -0.39 -4.03 -10.49
CA ASP A 108 -0.02 -4.94 -9.41
C ASP A 108 -0.89 -4.68 -8.19
N ALA A 109 -0.99 -5.63 -7.27
CA ALA A 109 -1.79 -5.45 -6.07
C ALA A 109 -1.34 -6.37 -4.93
N PHE A 110 -1.49 -5.87 -3.71
CA PHE A 110 -1.35 -6.68 -2.50
C PHE A 110 -2.53 -6.43 -1.55
N THR A 111 -2.78 -7.38 -0.65
CA THR A 111 -3.82 -7.25 0.38
C THR A 111 -3.19 -7.33 1.75
N TYR A 112 -3.73 -6.56 2.69
CA TYR A 112 -3.26 -6.51 4.06
C TYR A 112 -4.44 -6.68 5.03
N VAL A 113 -4.12 -7.15 6.23
CA VAL A 113 -5.05 -7.27 7.35
C VAL A 113 -4.70 -6.22 8.39
N VAL A 114 -5.73 -5.63 8.96
CA VAL A 114 -5.68 -4.72 10.10
C VAL A 114 -6.34 -5.42 11.27
N THR A 115 -5.61 -5.54 12.39
CA THR A 115 -6.08 -6.22 13.59
C THR A 115 -6.11 -5.24 14.75
N ASP A 116 -7.22 -5.24 15.50
CA ASP A 116 -7.32 -4.47 16.74
C ASP A 116 -6.70 -5.23 17.93
N VAL A 117 -6.60 -4.57 19.09
CA VAL A 117 -6.08 -5.21 20.31
C VAL A 117 -6.98 -6.32 20.87
N GLY A 118 -8.22 -6.42 20.40
CA GLY A 118 -9.19 -7.48 20.70
C GLY A 118 -9.06 -8.71 19.80
N GLY A 119 -8.25 -8.64 18.74
CA GLY A 119 -8.07 -9.69 17.74
C GLY A 119 -9.16 -9.73 16.66
N LEU A 120 -9.96 -8.67 16.51
CA LEU A 120 -10.87 -8.52 15.37
C LEU A 120 -10.11 -7.95 14.18
N GLU A 121 -10.51 -8.38 12.98
CA GLU A 121 -9.75 -8.15 11.75
C GLU A 121 -10.60 -7.51 10.66
N ALA A 122 -9.95 -6.71 9.81
CA ALA A 122 -10.47 -6.23 8.54
C ALA A 122 -9.38 -6.27 7.47
N SER A 123 -9.76 -6.45 6.19
CA SER A 123 -8.81 -6.51 5.08
C SER A 123 -9.06 -5.40 4.06
N ALA A 124 -7.99 -4.92 3.44
CA ALA A 124 -8.05 -3.99 2.32
C ALA A 124 -6.99 -4.30 1.26
N THR A 125 -7.13 -3.67 0.10
CA THR A 125 -6.27 -3.86 -1.07
C THR A 125 -5.51 -2.58 -1.37
N VAL A 126 -4.22 -2.71 -1.68
CA VAL A 126 -3.44 -1.65 -2.32
C VAL A 126 -3.28 -2.02 -3.79
N ASN A 127 -3.80 -1.17 -4.67
CA ASN A 127 -3.65 -1.31 -6.12
C ASN A 127 -2.53 -0.37 -6.60
N ILE A 128 -1.65 -0.89 -7.44
CA ILE A 128 -0.45 -0.19 -7.88
C ILE A 128 -0.43 -0.17 -9.41
N THR A 129 -0.21 1.01 -9.98
CA THR A 129 0.08 1.20 -11.40
C THR A 129 1.57 1.46 -11.59
N ILE A 130 2.23 0.65 -12.42
CA ILE A 130 3.65 0.74 -12.73
C ILE A 130 3.82 1.28 -14.16
N GLU A 131 4.36 2.48 -14.27
CA GLU A 131 4.62 3.17 -15.53
C GLU A 131 6.08 3.00 -15.97
N VAL A 132 6.38 3.26 -17.24
CA VAL A 132 7.76 3.25 -17.75
C VAL A 132 8.53 4.42 -17.15
N LEU A 133 9.73 4.16 -16.61
CA LEU A 133 10.66 5.22 -16.23
C LEU A 133 11.03 6.07 -17.44
N GLN A 134 10.52 7.30 -17.52
CA GLN A 134 10.87 8.22 -18.58
C GLN A 134 12.24 8.84 -18.30
N LEU A 135 13.29 8.25 -18.85
CA LEU A 135 14.59 8.89 -18.86
C LEU A 135 14.52 10.12 -19.78
N SER A 136 14.77 11.30 -19.22
CA SER A 136 14.72 12.59 -19.92
C SER A 136 15.94 12.80 -20.85
N PHE A 137 16.17 11.87 -21.78
CA PHE A 137 17.21 12.01 -22.79
C PHE A 137 16.84 12.94 -23.96
N PHE A 138 15.65 13.55 -23.97
CA PHE A 138 15.21 14.47 -25.02
C PHE A 138 15.26 15.96 -24.65
N ASN A 139 16.25 16.38 -23.85
CA ASN A 139 16.65 17.80 -23.76
C ASN A 139 18.07 18.08 -24.31
N TYR A 140 18.68 17.12 -25.01
CA TYR A 140 19.66 17.45 -26.05
C TYR A 140 18.90 17.72 -27.34
N SER A 141 18.44 18.96 -27.46
CA SER A 141 18.16 19.62 -28.74
C SER A 141 17.58 18.70 -29.82
N ARG A 142 16.24 18.66 -29.91
CA ARG A 142 15.62 18.84 -31.23
C ARG A 142 15.97 20.24 -31.75
N GLN A 143 17.27 20.52 -31.94
CA GLN A 143 17.67 21.23 -33.13
C GLN A 143 17.10 20.36 -34.22
N ALA A 144 16.09 20.90 -34.88
CA ALA A 144 15.50 20.27 -36.02
C ALA A 144 16.64 19.76 -36.92
N PHE A 145 16.74 18.45 -37.08
CA PHE A 145 17.23 17.92 -38.34
C PHE A 145 16.09 18.08 -39.36
N THR A 146 15.65 19.32 -39.57
CA THR A 146 15.11 19.69 -40.86
C THR A 146 16.34 19.71 -41.74
N ALA A 147 16.60 18.64 -42.48
CA ALA A 147 17.70 18.63 -43.44
C ALA A 147 17.59 19.89 -44.32
N PRO A 148 18.51 20.87 -44.23
CA PRO A 148 18.64 21.88 -45.25
C PRO A 148 19.89 21.50 -46.03
N GLN A 149 19.64 20.83 -47.16
CA GLN A 149 20.54 20.80 -48.32
C GLN A 149 21.76 19.88 -48.24
N SER A 150 21.91 19.15 -49.33
CA SER A 150 22.96 18.20 -49.69
C SER A 150 24.39 18.77 -49.71
N ASP A 151 24.61 20.07 -49.53
CA ASP A 151 25.84 20.72 -50.04
C ASP A 151 26.64 21.51 -48.99
N LYS A 152 26.67 21.09 -47.72
CA LYS A 152 27.63 21.68 -46.76
C LYS A 152 28.25 20.63 -45.83
N PRO A 153 29.58 20.39 -45.91
CA PRO A 153 30.23 19.38 -45.08
C PRO A 153 30.18 19.77 -43.60
N LEU A 154 29.95 18.78 -42.74
CA LEU A 154 30.06 18.94 -41.30
C LEU A 154 31.53 19.15 -40.92
N SER A 155 31.83 20.25 -40.25
CA SER A 155 33.18 20.53 -39.72
C SER A 155 33.25 20.19 -38.24
N LEU A 156 34.30 19.44 -37.85
CA LEU A 156 34.70 19.28 -36.45
C LEU A 156 36.12 19.83 -36.31
N ASN A 157 36.29 20.87 -35.47
CA ASN A 157 37.60 21.49 -35.20
C ASN A 157 38.38 21.94 -36.45
N GLY A 158 37.69 22.46 -37.46
CA GLY A 158 38.34 23.01 -38.66
C GLY A 158 38.95 21.96 -39.59
N ARG A 159 38.69 20.67 -39.37
CA ARG A 159 38.97 19.61 -40.32
C ARG A 159 37.65 19.13 -40.91
N GLU A 160 37.60 19.07 -42.22
CA GLU A 160 36.51 18.40 -42.94
C GLU A 160 36.60 16.91 -42.62
N LEU A 161 35.56 16.37 -41.98
CA LEU A 161 35.40 14.93 -41.90
C LEU A 161 34.90 14.52 -43.28
N ALA A 162 35.69 13.75 -44.02
CA ALA A 162 35.26 13.20 -45.30
C ALA A 162 33.90 12.52 -45.12
N GLN A 163 32.85 13.13 -45.66
CA GLN A 163 31.50 12.58 -45.69
C GLN A 163 31.08 12.18 -47.10
N ASP A 164 32.02 12.14 -48.05
CA ASP A 164 31.77 11.52 -49.33
C ASP A 164 32.53 10.20 -49.41
N SER A 165 31.79 9.12 -49.18
CA SER A 165 32.19 7.80 -49.68
C SER A 165 31.07 7.19 -50.52
N ASN A 166 30.30 8.04 -51.21
CA ASN A 166 29.23 7.59 -52.10
C ASN A 166 29.37 8.12 -53.53
N ASP A 167 30.38 8.94 -53.85
CA ASP A 167 30.82 9.14 -55.21
C ASP A 167 31.72 7.98 -55.66
N GLN A 168 31.21 7.19 -56.62
CA GLN A 168 31.94 6.09 -57.26
C GLN A 168 33.10 6.58 -58.18
N SER A 169 33.30 7.89 -58.32
CA SER A 169 34.34 8.46 -59.18
C SER A 169 35.76 8.40 -58.56
N ASP A 170 35.88 8.41 -57.23
CA ASP A 170 37.18 8.39 -56.52
C ASP A 170 37.87 7.01 -56.50
N TYR A 171 37.17 5.93 -56.88
CA TYR A 171 37.79 4.61 -57.00
C TYR A 171 38.65 4.45 -58.26
N GLN A 172 38.56 5.36 -59.23
CA GLN A 172 39.34 5.29 -60.47
C GLN A 172 40.63 6.10 -60.43
N ASP A 173 40.79 7.04 -59.49
CA ASP A 173 42.02 7.86 -59.38
C ASP A 173 43.16 7.13 -58.63
N LEU A 174 42.87 5.99 -57.99
CA LEU A 174 43.88 5.11 -57.38
C LEU A 174 44.46 4.06 -58.34
N LEU A 175 43.92 3.95 -59.57
CA LEU A 175 44.40 3.02 -60.59
C LEU A 175 45.25 3.70 -61.68
N ASP A 176 45.20 5.01 -61.78
CA ASP A 176 45.93 5.80 -62.77
C ASP A 176 47.12 6.52 -62.09
N GLY A 177 48.09 5.74 -61.61
CA GLY A 177 49.21 6.24 -60.82
C GLY A 177 50.00 7.38 -61.50
N ASN A 178 49.92 8.58 -60.93
CA ASN A 178 50.82 9.69 -61.18
C ASN A 178 51.16 10.45 -59.90
#